data_AF-A0A0G0FBM5-F1
#
_entry.id   AF-A0A0G0FBM5-F1
#
_cell.length_a   1.000
_cell.length_b   1.000
_cell.length_c   1.000
_cell.angle_alpha   90.00
_cell.angle_beta   90.00
_cell.angle_gamma   90.00
#
_symmetry.space_group_name_H-M   'P 1'
#
loop_
_entity.id
_entity.type
_entity.pdbx_description
1 polymer ?
#
loop_
_entity_poly.entity_id
_entity_poly.type
_entity_poly.pdbx_seq_one_letter_code
_entity_poly.pdbx_strand_id
1 'polypeptide(L)'
;MIQIILDSLIKYFPEISGYAALVIIASFISIKFYKFYSETKIVCKNHDGINDKLNLLLEKFNSLIVVLGENEAIKNPDMFSTNSPLNLTPKGLAFVSSLGWKNILDNSDKKEYLFKKIDKFNLSSKADVEKYSVVLLNELYASRKENPFTEVKNYLYNDATIERQNAIFACALYLRDEYLKNRPNILK
;
A
#
# COMPACT_ATOMS: atom_id res chain seq x y z
N MET A 1 15.99 -27.84 16.02
CA MET A 1 15.39 -28.04 17.36
C MET A 1 14.76 -29.43 17.50
N ILE A 2 13.87 -29.84 16.59
CA ILE A 2 13.27 -31.19 16.57
C ILE A 2 14.32 -32.30 16.40
N GLN A 3 15.31 -32.11 15.52
CA GLN A 3 16.42 -33.08 15.32
C GLN A 3 17.20 -33.36 16.61
N ILE A 4 17.56 -32.32 17.36
CA ILE A 4 18.35 -32.42 18.60
C ILE A 4 17.58 -33.18 19.68
N ILE A 5 16.26 -32.98 19.76
CA ILE A 5 15.40 -33.68 20.72
C ILE A 5 15.28 -35.17 20.36
N LEU A 6 15.15 -35.49 19.05
CA LEU A 6 15.12 -36.87 18.56
C LEU A 6 16.44 -37.60 18.82
N ASP A 7 17.57 -36.96 18.53
CA ASP A 7 18.90 -37.55 18.74
C ASP A 7 19.19 -37.81 20.23
N SER A 8 18.76 -36.92 21.12
CA SER A 8 18.84 -37.14 22.57
C SER A 8 17.95 -38.28 23.04
N LEU A 9 16.73 -38.42 22.51
CA LEU A 9 15.79 -39.46 22.93
C LEU A 9 16.22 -40.87 22.48
N ILE A 10 16.78 -40.99 21.27
CA ILE A 10 17.31 -42.25 20.73
C ILE A 10 18.46 -42.79 21.60
N LYS A 11 19.28 -41.89 22.17
CA LYS A 11 20.40 -42.25 23.04
C LYS A 11 19.97 -42.88 24.38
N TYR A 12 18.77 -42.56 24.88
CA TYR A 12 18.27 -43.04 26.18
C TYR A 12 17.43 -44.32 26.09
N PHE A 13 16.90 -44.69 24.91
CA PHE A 13 16.08 -45.88 24.72
C PHE A 13 16.48 -46.65 23.45
N PRO A 14 17.58 -47.43 23.49
CA PRO A 14 18.12 -48.12 22.32
C PRO A 14 17.30 -49.36 21.91
N GLU A 15 16.35 -49.80 22.73
CA GLU A 15 15.52 -50.97 22.46
C GLU A 15 14.37 -50.65 21.50
N ILE A 16 13.94 -51.65 20.71
CA ILE A 16 12.85 -51.54 19.70
C ILE A 16 11.56 -50.96 20.32
N SER A 17 11.31 -51.23 21.60
CA SER A 17 10.19 -50.69 22.40
C SER A 17 10.26 -49.17 22.55
N GLY A 18 11.46 -48.59 22.67
CA GLY A 18 11.70 -47.14 22.75
C GLY A 18 11.38 -46.42 21.43
N TYR A 19 11.77 -47.02 20.30
CA TYR A 19 11.43 -46.50 18.97
C TYR A 19 9.91 -46.53 18.72
N ALA A 20 9.22 -47.61 19.15
CA ALA A 20 7.77 -47.68 19.06
C ALA A 20 7.08 -46.57 19.87
N ALA A 21 7.56 -46.30 21.10
CA ALA A 21 7.06 -45.21 21.92
C ALA A 21 7.28 -43.82 21.27
N LEU A 22 8.44 -43.59 20.66
CA LEU A 22 8.72 -42.34 19.94
C LEU A 22 7.82 -42.14 18.73
N VAL A 23 7.56 -43.20 17.95
CA VAL A 23 6.63 -43.15 16.81
C VAL A 23 5.21 -42.83 17.29
N ILE A 24 4.76 -43.39 18.41
CA ILE A 24 3.44 -43.10 18.99
C ILE A 24 3.36 -41.63 19.44
N ILE A 25 4.40 -41.11 20.12
CA ILE A 25 4.46 -39.71 20.55
C ILE A 25 4.47 -38.76 19.34
N ALA A 26 5.31 -39.03 18.34
CA ALA A 26 5.37 -38.23 17.12
C ALA A 26 4.04 -38.24 16.36
N SER A 27 3.37 -39.39 16.29
CA SER A 27 2.06 -39.53 15.67
C SER A 27 0.99 -38.74 16.44
N PHE A 28 0.98 -38.82 17.77
CA PHE A 28 0.07 -38.07 18.62
C PHE A 28 0.24 -36.56 18.48
N ILE A 29 1.50 -36.09 18.49
CA ILE A 29 1.83 -34.68 18.26
C ILE A 29 1.36 -34.23 16.87
N SER A 30 1.61 -35.04 15.84
CA SER A 30 1.20 -34.75 14.47
C SER A 30 -0.32 -34.64 14.32
N ILE A 31 -1.08 -35.54 14.96
CA ILE A 31 -2.55 -35.49 15.00
C ILE A 31 -3.04 -34.22 15.70
N LYS A 32 -2.42 -33.84 16.83
CA LYS A 32 -2.76 -32.62 17.56
C LYS A 32 -2.48 -31.36 16.73
N PHE A 33 -1.33 -31.30 16.06
CA PHE A 33 -1.01 -30.21 15.15
C PHE A 33 -1.96 -30.14 13.95
N TYR A 34 -2.31 -31.28 13.36
CA TYR A 34 -3.26 -31.33 12.26
C TYR A 34 -4.64 -30.84 12.69
N LYS A 35 -5.12 -31.25 13.87
CA LYS A 35 -6.40 -30.81 14.42
C LYS A 35 -6.40 -29.31 14.76
N PHE A 36 -5.32 -28.80 15.35
CA PHE A 36 -5.16 -27.36 15.58
C PHE A 36 -5.14 -26.56 14.27
N TYR A 37 -4.43 -27.04 13.25
CA TYR A 37 -4.37 -26.42 11.94
C TYR A 37 -5.73 -26.44 11.22
N SER A 38 -6.48 -27.54 11.30
CA SER A 38 -7.80 -27.63 10.68
C SER A 38 -8.82 -26.73 11.39
N GLU A 39 -8.82 -26.69 12.72
CA GLU A 39 -9.70 -25.81 13.51
C GLU A 39 -9.39 -24.33 13.26
N THR A 40 -8.11 -23.93 13.24
CA THR A 40 -7.72 -22.55 12.91
C THR A 40 -8.05 -22.16 11.46
N LYS A 41 -7.86 -23.07 10.50
CA LYS A 41 -8.27 -22.86 9.11
C LYS A 41 -9.78 -22.69 8.97
N ILE A 42 -10.58 -23.39 9.78
CA ILE A 42 -12.05 -23.24 9.82
C ILE A 42 -12.44 -21.89 10.45
N VAL A 43 -11.79 -21.44 11.52
CA VAL A 43 -12.02 -20.10 12.10
C VAL A 43 -11.68 -19.00 11.10
N CYS A 44 -10.57 -19.12 10.37
CA CYS A 44 -10.21 -18.18 9.30
C CYS A 44 -11.16 -18.24 8.09
N LYS A 45 -11.78 -19.39 7.80
CA LYS A 45 -12.79 -19.54 6.74
C LYS A 45 -14.19 -19.07 7.15
N ASN A 46 -14.53 -19.14 8.44
CA ASN A 46 -15.88 -18.82 8.94
C ASN A 46 -16.03 -17.35 9.37
N HIS A 47 -15.07 -16.49 9.03
CA HIS A 47 -15.08 -15.07 9.36
C HIS A 47 -15.00 -14.21 8.09
N ASP A 48 -15.79 -14.56 7.07
CA ASP A 48 -15.91 -13.78 5.83
C ASP A 48 -16.19 -12.29 6.11
N GLY A 49 -16.99 -11.98 7.14
CA GLY A 49 -17.29 -10.60 7.54
C GLY A 49 -16.12 -9.82 8.16
N ILE A 50 -14.99 -10.45 8.51
CA ILE A 50 -13.79 -9.72 8.98
C ILE A 50 -13.09 -9.03 7.81
N ASN A 51 -12.98 -9.69 6.66
CA ASN A 51 -12.38 -9.08 5.48
C ASN A 51 -13.19 -7.86 5.01
N ASP A 52 -14.53 -7.97 5.03
CA ASP A 52 -15.41 -6.84 4.70
C ASP A 52 -15.24 -5.67 5.67
N LYS A 53 -15.14 -5.94 6.98
CA LYS A 53 -14.88 -4.91 7.99
C LYS A 53 -13.49 -4.28 7.84
N LEU A 54 -12.47 -5.08 7.52
CA LEU A 54 -11.11 -4.60 7.27
C LEU A 54 -11.07 -3.73 6.01
N ASN A 55 -11.72 -4.14 4.92
CA ASN A 55 -11.84 -3.36 3.70
C ASN A 55 -12.56 -2.04 3.96
N LEU A 56 -13.67 -2.06 4.71
CA LEU A 56 -14.38 -0.84 5.09
C LEU A 56 -13.51 0.10 5.94
N LEU A 57 -12.71 -0.45 6.85
CA LEU A 57 -11.80 0.32 7.68
C LEU A 57 -10.69 0.96 6.83
N LEU A 58 -10.08 0.19 5.93
CA LEU A 58 -9.08 0.68 4.97
C LEU A 58 -9.65 1.80 4.09
N GLU A 59 -10.87 1.64 3.61
CA GLU A 59 -11.55 2.68 2.81
C GLU A 59 -11.76 3.98 3.59
N LYS A 60 -12.11 3.89 4.88
CA LYS A 60 -12.22 5.05 5.77
C LYS A 60 -10.87 5.72 6.02
N PHE A 61 -9.81 4.95 6.25
CA PHE A 61 -8.45 5.48 6.40
C PHE A 61 -7.98 6.19 5.12
N ASN A 62 -8.22 5.60 3.96
CA ASN A 62 -7.89 6.20 2.67
C ASN A 62 -8.62 7.54 2.48
N SER A 63 -9.92 7.61 2.80
CA SER A 63 -10.67 8.86 2.73
C SER A 63 -10.14 9.91 3.71
N LEU A 64 -9.74 9.50 4.92
CA LEU A 64 -9.17 10.41 5.91
C LEU A 64 -7.84 11.02 5.43
N ILE A 65 -6.96 10.21 4.82
CA ILE A 65 -5.68 10.69 4.25
C ILE A 65 -5.92 11.78 3.22
N VAL A 66 -6.93 11.61 2.36
CA VAL A 66 -7.31 12.60 1.35
C VAL A 66 -7.83 13.88 1.99
N VAL A 67 -8.80 13.79 2.91
CA VAL A 67 -9.38 14.97 3.59
C VAL A 67 -8.30 15.77 4.34
N LEU A 68 -7.36 15.08 5.00
CA LEU A 68 -6.25 15.75 5.67
C LEU A 68 -5.31 16.42 4.65
N GLY A 69 -5.03 15.77 3.52
CA GLY A 69 -4.24 16.35 2.43
C GLY A 69 -4.90 17.56 1.79
N GLU A 70 -6.20 17.49 1.50
CA GLU A 70 -7.01 18.59 0.97
C GLU A 70 -7.02 19.78 1.93
N ASN A 71 -7.19 19.56 3.23
CA ASN A 71 -7.22 20.62 4.22
C ASN A 71 -5.88 21.37 4.30
N GLU A 72 -4.74 20.67 4.16
CA GLU A 72 -3.43 21.34 4.06
C GLU A 72 -3.26 22.06 2.72
N ALA A 73 -3.71 21.45 1.61
CA ALA A 73 -3.64 22.05 0.29
C ALA A 73 -4.45 23.35 0.19
N ILE A 74 -5.65 23.41 0.78
CA ILE A 74 -6.51 24.60 0.79
C ILE A 74 -5.84 25.78 1.51
N LYS A 75 -4.94 25.53 2.47
CA LYS A 75 -4.15 26.59 3.12
C LYS A 75 -3.09 27.20 2.22
N ASN A 76 -2.85 26.62 1.04
CA ASN A 76 -1.87 27.10 0.06
C ASN A 76 -2.53 27.48 -1.28
N PRO A 77 -3.29 28.59 -1.32
CA PRO A 77 -4.06 29.01 -2.49
C PRO A 77 -3.18 29.40 -3.70
N ASP A 78 -1.89 29.62 -3.46
CA ASP A 78 -0.93 29.89 -4.53
C ASP A 78 -0.71 28.67 -5.42
N MET A 79 -0.76 27.45 -4.87
CA MET A 79 -0.51 26.21 -5.61
C MET A 79 -1.79 25.47 -5.99
N PHE A 80 -2.87 25.65 -5.23
CA PHE A 80 -4.12 24.92 -5.40
C PHE A 80 -5.30 25.86 -5.59
N SER A 81 -6.21 25.53 -6.50
CA SER A 81 -7.48 26.25 -6.64
C SER A 81 -8.33 26.10 -5.38
N THR A 82 -9.14 27.10 -5.04
CA THR A 82 -10.03 27.04 -3.86
C THR A 82 -11.37 26.33 -4.14
N ASN A 83 -11.69 26.05 -5.39
CA ASN A 83 -12.92 25.36 -5.78
C ASN A 83 -12.69 23.84 -5.85
N SER A 84 -13.69 23.07 -5.41
CA SER A 84 -13.72 21.62 -5.57
C SER A 84 -14.27 21.23 -6.96
N PRO A 85 -13.70 20.22 -7.63
CA PRO A 85 -12.48 19.49 -7.27
C PRO A 85 -11.23 20.37 -7.42
N LEU A 86 -10.26 20.19 -6.52
CA LEU A 86 -9.03 20.99 -6.51
C LEU A 86 -8.25 20.78 -7.81
N ASN A 87 -7.66 21.84 -8.34
CA ASN A 87 -6.77 21.79 -9.49
C ASN A 87 -5.49 22.56 -9.18
N LEU A 88 -4.42 22.21 -9.88
CA LEU A 88 -3.17 22.96 -9.81
C LEU A 88 -3.31 24.30 -10.48
N THR A 89 -2.82 25.35 -9.82
CA THR A 89 -2.61 26.66 -10.46
C THR A 89 -1.38 26.60 -11.38
N PRO A 90 -1.11 27.64 -12.20
CA PRO A 90 0.15 27.72 -12.93
C PRO A 90 1.41 27.63 -12.05
N LYS A 91 1.38 28.22 -10.83
CA LYS A 91 2.46 28.07 -9.85
C LYS A 91 2.56 26.62 -9.36
N GLY A 92 1.43 25.96 -9.08
CA GLY A 92 1.40 24.55 -8.71
C GLY A 92 1.98 23.64 -9.79
N LEU A 93 1.69 23.90 -11.07
CA LEU A 93 2.28 23.16 -12.20
C LEU A 93 3.79 23.39 -12.33
N ALA A 94 4.24 24.63 -12.14
CA ALA A 94 5.67 24.96 -12.13
C ALA A 94 6.39 24.23 -10.98
N PHE A 95 5.77 24.21 -9.80
CA PHE A 95 6.27 23.49 -8.63
C PHE A 95 6.37 21.97 -8.88
N VAL A 96 5.33 21.33 -9.44
CA VAL A 96 5.38 19.91 -9.83
C VAL A 96 6.52 19.64 -10.83
N SER A 97 6.77 20.58 -11.74
CA SER A 97 7.88 20.47 -12.70
C SER A 97 9.24 20.61 -12.01
N SER A 98 9.40 21.51 -11.04
CA SER A 98 10.65 21.68 -10.29
C SER A 98 10.99 20.48 -9.40
N LEU A 99 9.98 19.75 -8.93
CA LEU A 99 10.16 18.47 -8.22
C LEU A 99 10.65 17.33 -9.13
N GLY A 100 10.70 17.53 -10.45
CA GLY A 100 11.04 16.48 -11.43
C GLY A 100 9.87 15.53 -11.73
N TRP A 101 8.71 15.69 -11.09
CA TRP A 101 7.58 14.78 -11.23
C TRP A 101 7.00 14.74 -12.65
N LYS A 102 7.03 15.87 -13.36
CA LYS A 102 6.66 15.92 -14.77
C LYS A 102 7.49 14.94 -15.61
N ASN A 103 8.82 14.93 -15.42
CA ASN A 103 9.72 14.04 -16.16
C ASN A 103 9.46 12.56 -15.83
N ILE A 104 9.03 12.25 -14.60
CA ILE A 104 8.61 10.90 -14.19
C ILE A 104 7.40 10.43 -15.01
N LEU A 105 6.40 11.29 -15.23
CA LEU A 105 5.20 10.93 -16.00
C LEU A 105 5.40 11.01 -17.52
N ASP A 106 6.40 11.75 -17.99
CA ASP A 106 6.82 11.74 -19.39
C ASP A 106 7.54 10.41 -19.74
N ASN A 107 8.14 9.74 -18.76
CA ASN A 107 8.67 8.38 -18.92
C ASN A 107 7.52 7.35 -18.97
N SER A 108 7.38 6.68 -20.11
CA SER A 108 6.29 5.72 -20.36
C SER A 108 6.24 4.56 -19.38
N ASP A 109 7.39 4.02 -18.95
CA ASP A 109 7.43 2.85 -18.07
C ASP A 109 7.02 3.23 -16.64
N LYS A 110 7.54 4.35 -16.13
CA LYS A 110 7.19 4.87 -14.81
C LYS A 110 5.73 5.31 -14.76
N LYS A 111 5.23 5.97 -15.81
CA LYS A 111 3.81 6.35 -15.93
C LYS A 111 2.91 5.13 -15.93
N GLU A 112 3.19 4.14 -16.77
CA GLU A 112 2.37 2.92 -16.85
C GLU A 112 2.39 2.12 -15.55
N TYR A 113 3.52 2.10 -14.83
CA TYR A 113 3.59 1.52 -13.49
C TYR A 113 2.60 2.17 -12.53
N LEU A 114 2.56 3.51 -12.48
CA LEU A 114 1.67 4.26 -11.59
C LEU A 114 0.20 4.05 -11.99
N PHE A 115 -0.08 4.09 -13.29
CA PHE A 115 -1.40 3.85 -13.85
C PHE A 115 -1.93 2.46 -13.50
N LYS A 116 -1.12 1.41 -13.69
CA LYS A 116 -1.48 0.03 -13.31
C LYS A 116 -1.70 -0.14 -11.82
N LYS A 117 -1.08 0.68 -10.97
CA LYS A 117 -1.33 0.67 -9.52
C LYS A 117 -2.70 1.26 -9.21
N ILE A 118 -3.05 2.37 -9.87
CA ILE A 118 -4.37 3.01 -9.75
C ILE A 118 -5.48 2.10 -10.29
N ASP A 119 -5.24 1.39 -11.40
CA ASP A 119 -6.23 0.48 -12.02
C ASP A 119 -6.66 -0.70 -11.13
N LYS A 120 -5.95 -0.98 -10.04
CA LYS A 120 -6.32 -2.03 -9.09
C LYS A 120 -7.50 -1.65 -8.21
N PHE A 121 -7.84 -0.37 -8.18
CA PHE A 121 -8.96 0.14 -7.41
C PHE A 121 -10.22 0.22 -8.28
N ASN A 122 -11.39 0.18 -7.65
CA ASN A 122 -12.66 0.35 -8.35
C ASN A 122 -12.91 1.84 -8.58
N LEU A 123 -12.49 2.37 -9.73
CA LEU A 123 -12.55 3.79 -10.06
C LEU A 123 -13.86 4.10 -10.78
N SER A 124 -14.69 4.96 -10.20
CA SER A 124 -15.99 5.35 -10.77
C SER A 124 -16.11 6.86 -11.01
N SER A 125 -15.15 7.65 -10.54
CA SER A 125 -15.23 9.10 -10.60
C SER A 125 -13.84 9.75 -10.60
N LYS A 126 -13.79 11.04 -10.99
CA LYS A 126 -12.59 11.89 -10.83
C LYS A 126 -12.09 11.91 -9.38
N ALA A 127 -13.01 11.91 -8.42
CA ALA A 127 -12.69 11.91 -6.99
C ALA A 127 -12.02 10.59 -6.55
N ASP A 128 -12.44 9.45 -7.10
CA ASP A 128 -11.78 8.17 -6.82
C ASP A 128 -10.34 8.17 -7.35
N VAL A 129 -10.14 8.63 -8.58
CA VAL A 129 -8.81 8.74 -9.18
C VAL A 129 -7.91 9.65 -8.33
N GLU A 130 -8.43 10.78 -7.85
CA GLU A 130 -7.72 11.67 -6.94
C GLU A 130 -7.36 10.98 -5.63
N LYS A 131 -8.34 10.37 -4.97
CA LYS A 131 -8.18 9.65 -3.71
C LYS A 131 -7.07 8.61 -3.82
N TYR A 132 -7.15 7.74 -4.80
CA TYR A 132 -6.18 6.65 -4.95
C TYR A 132 -4.83 7.12 -5.49
N SER A 133 -4.76 8.26 -6.18
CA SER A 133 -3.49 8.92 -6.50
C SER A 133 -2.79 9.43 -5.24
N VAL A 134 -3.53 10.12 -4.35
CA VAL A 134 -3.00 10.60 -3.06
C VAL A 134 -2.54 9.43 -2.18
N VAL A 135 -3.35 8.38 -2.06
CA VAL A 135 -3.00 7.17 -1.30
C VAL A 135 -1.73 6.53 -1.86
N LEU A 136 -1.67 6.30 -3.18
CA LEU A 136 -0.51 5.70 -3.83
C LEU A 136 0.76 6.51 -3.56
N LEU A 137 0.73 7.83 -3.71
CA LEU A 137 1.92 8.65 -3.51
C LEU A 137 2.36 8.69 -2.04
N ASN A 138 1.43 8.63 -1.09
CA ASN A 138 1.77 8.46 0.33
C ASN A 138 2.45 7.10 0.59
N GLU A 139 1.95 6.02 -0.01
CA GLU A 139 2.58 4.69 0.09
C GLU A 139 3.98 4.66 -0.52
N LEU A 140 4.14 5.23 -1.72
CA LEU A 140 5.45 5.33 -2.39
C LEU A 140 6.43 6.21 -1.62
N TYR A 141 5.94 7.29 -1.00
CA TYR A 141 6.74 8.09 -0.08
C TYR A 141 7.18 7.29 1.15
N ALA A 142 6.30 6.50 1.76
CA ALA A 142 6.65 5.68 2.91
C ALA A 142 7.59 4.49 2.58
N SER A 143 7.56 4.02 1.33
CA SER A 143 8.42 2.93 0.87
C SER A 143 9.90 3.27 0.96
N ARG A 144 10.69 2.33 1.49
CA ARG A 144 12.17 2.41 1.51
C ARG A 144 12.83 1.95 0.21
N LYS A 145 12.08 1.25 -0.66
CA LYS A 145 12.58 0.78 -1.95
C LYS A 145 12.51 1.90 -2.98
N GLU A 146 13.47 1.91 -3.89
CA GLU A 146 13.46 2.80 -5.05
C GLU A 146 12.17 2.61 -5.85
N ASN A 147 11.56 3.72 -6.21
CA ASN A 147 10.28 3.76 -6.90
C ASN A 147 10.12 5.10 -7.67
N PRO A 148 9.09 5.27 -8.50
CA PRO A 148 8.93 6.49 -9.30
C PRO A 148 8.87 7.79 -8.49
N PHE A 149 8.50 7.76 -7.21
CA PHE A 149 8.44 8.93 -6.34
C PHE A 149 9.79 9.26 -5.66
N THR A 150 10.81 8.40 -5.80
CA THR A 150 12.11 8.58 -5.12
C THR A 150 12.80 9.90 -5.46
N GLU A 151 12.70 10.37 -6.71
CA GLU A 151 13.29 11.66 -7.11
C GLU A 151 12.66 12.83 -6.35
N VAL A 152 11.33 12.83 -6.21
CA VAL A 152 10.61 13.83 -5.41
C VAL A 152 10.99 13.74 -3.94
N LYS A 153 11.14 12.52 -3.40
CA LYS A 153 11.61 12.33 -2.01
C LYS A 153 12.97 12.97 -1.81
N ASN A 154 13.93 12.71 -2.70
CA ASN A 154 15.28 13.26 -2.60
C ASN A 154 15.27 14.79 -2.66
N TYR A 155 14.42 15.38 -3.50
CA TYR A 155 14.23 16.83 -3.52
C TYR A 155 13.77 17.35 -2.15
N LEU A 156 12.72 16.77 -1.58
CA LEU A 156 12.16 17.18 -0.27
C LEU A 156 13.13 16.97 0.89
N TYR A 157 14.01 15.96 0.81
CA TYR A 157 15.07 15.79 1.82
C TYR A 157 16.12 16.91 1.76
N ASN A 158 16.38 17.44 0.57
CA ASN A 158 17.40 18.49 0.36
C ASN A 158 16.84 19.91 0.54
N ASP A 159 15.52 20.10 0.46
CA ASP A 159 14.85 21.38 0.66
C ASP A 159 13.79 21.30 1.78
N ALA A 160 14.20 21.71 2.98
CA ALA A 160 13.37 21.65 4.19
C ALA A 160 12.24 22.71 4.24
N THR A 161 12.19 23.64 3.28
CA THR A 161 11.18 24.72 3.28
C THR A 161 9.84 24.28 2.74
N ILE A 162 9.81 23.18 1.99
CA ILE A 162 8.61 22.67 1.35
C ILE A 162 7.95 21.63 2.24
N GLU A 163 6.68 21.89 2.57
CA GLU A 163 5.87 20.91 3.26
C GLU A 163 5.62 19.69 2.35
N ARG A 164 6.02 18.52 2.84
CA ARG A 164 5.81 17.22 2.18
C ARG A 164 4.38 17.05 1.67
N GLN A 165 3.38 17.44 2.48
CA GLN A 165 1.98 17.19 2.13
C GLN A 165 1.58 17.96 0.88
N ASN A 166 2.05 19.20 0.72
CA ASN A 166 1.83 20.00 -0.47
C ASN A 166 2.47 19.37 -1.71
N ALA A 167 3.68 18.82 -1.59
CA ALA A 167 4.34 18.11 -2.68
C ALA A 167 3.59 16.84 -3.09
N ILE A 168 3.21 15.99 -2.13
CA ILE A 168 2.43 14.77 -2.40
C ILE A 168 1.10 15.11 -3.07
N PHE A 169 0.38 16.09 -2.53
CA PHE A 169 -0.93 16.46 -3.04
C PHE A 169 -0.83 17.07 -4.45
N ALA A 170 0.16 17.94 -4.69
CA ALA A 170 0.38 18.53 -6.01
C ALA A 170 0.74 17.48 -7.06
N CYS A 171 1.65 16.55 -6.74
CA CYS A 171 2.00 15.45 -7.61
C CYS A 171 0.81 14.50 -7.86
N ALA A 172 -0.06 14.30 -6.87
CA ALA A 172 -1.25 13.47 -7.00
C ALA A 172 -2.30 14.08 -7.93
N LEU A 173 -2.55 15.40 -7.83
CA LEU A 173 -3.44 16.11 -8.75
C LEU A 173 -2.91 16.05 -10.19
N TYR A 174 -1.60 16.21 -10.37
CA TYR A 174 -0.97 16.06 -11.68
C TYR A 174 -1.12 14.64 -12.23
N LEU A 175 -0.89 13.61 -11.40
CA LEU A 175 -1.08 12.20 -11.76
C LEU A 175 -2.53 11.89 -12.14
N ARG A 176 -3.50 12.40 -11.37
CA ARG A 176 -4.93 12.28 -11.65
C ARG A 176 -5.27 12.84 -13.04
N ASP A 177 -4.79 14.04 -13.34
CA ASP A 177 -5.10 14.71 -14.61
C ASP A 177 -4.46 13.96 -15.79
N GLU A 178 -3.21 13.51 -15.66
CA GLU A 178 -2.56 12.68 -16.67
C GLU A 178 -3.26 11.32 -16.85
N TYR A 179 -3.70 10.70 -15.77
CA TYR A 179 -4.45 9.45 -15.81
C TYR A 179 -5.77 9.60 -16.56
N LEU A 180 -6.56 10.63 -16.24
CA LEU A 180 -7.85 10.90 -16.87
C LEU A 180 -7.74 11.26 -18.35
N LYS A 181 -6.66 11.95 -18.76
CA LYS A 181 -6.37 12.20 -20.18
C LYS A 181 -6.18 10.89 -20.97
N ASN A 182 -5.54 9.89 -20.36
CA ASN A 182 -5.28 8.60 -20.99
C ASN A 182 -6.45 7.62 -20.86
N ARG A 183 -7.35 7.83 -19.88
CA ARG A 183 -8.51 6.96 -19.61
C ARG A 183 -9.80 7.77 -19.42
N PRO A 184 -10.26 8.46 -20.47
CA PRO A 184 -11.41 9.37 -20.37
C PRO A 184 -12.73 8.64 -20.05
N ASN A 185 -12.81 7.33 -20.30
CA ASN A 185 -14.03 6.56 -20.10
C ASN A 185 -14.47 6.41 -18.62
N ILE A 186 -13.61 6.75 -17.66
CA ILE A 186 -13.95 6.74 -16.23
C ILE A 186 -14.85 7.92 -15.83
N LEU A 187 -14.98 8.93 -16.71
CA LEU A 187 -15.82 10.11 -16.49
C LEU A 187 -17.24 10.00 -17.11
N LYS A 188 -17.60 8.82 -17.63
CA LYS A 188 -18.95 8.53 -18.17
C LYS A 188 -19.82 7.87 -17.13
#